data_AF-A0A950H8E3-F1
#
_entry.id   AF-A0A950H8E3-F1
#
_cell.length_a   1.000
_cell.length_b   1.000
_cell.length_c   1.000
_cell.angle_alpha   90.00
_cell.angle_beta   90.00
_cell.angle_gamma   90.00
#
_symmetry.space_group_name_H-M   'P 1'
#
loop_
_entity.id
_entity.type
_entity.pdbx_description
1 polymer ?
#
loop_
_entity_poly.entity_id
_entity_poly.type
_entity_poly.pdbx_seq_one_letter_code
_entity_poly.pdbx_strand_id
1 'polypeptide(L)'
;AVAVTLYEMVRAAQPERSNIKVEVATAGDLERLTQLLLACATESGFVSTGSAGSRERKLRRLVHRVNLPPADVQMLLGLARQILWSLRPGS
;
A
#
# COMPACT_ATOMS: atom_id res chain seq x y z
N ALA A 1 29.00 -8.85 -2.12
CA ALA A 1 27.71 -8.20 -1.81
C ALA A 1 26.87 -9.04 -0.84
N VAL A 2 26.61 -10.32 -1.11
CA VAL A 2 25.76 -11.19 -0.27
C VAL A 2 26.24 -11.32 1.18
N ALA A 3 27.54 -11.45 1.42
CA ALA A 3 28.11 -11.59 2.76
C ALA A 3 27.79 -10.39 3.69
N VAL A 4 27.82 -9.16 3.16
CA VAL A 4 27.49 -7.95 3.92
C VAL A 4 25.98 -7.89 4.16
N THR A 5 25.15 -8.24 3.17
CA THR A 5 23.69 -8.30 3.35
C THR A 5 23.29 -9.30 4.43
N LEU A 6 23.87 -10.51 4.43
CA LEU A 6 23.63 -11.54 5.44
C LEU A 6 24.11 -11.11 6.82
N TYR A 7 25.28 -10.49 6.90
CA TYR A 7 25.83 -9.99 8.15
C TYR A 7 24.96 -8.88 8.75
N GLU A 8 24.49 -7.93 7.94
CA GLU A 8 23.61 -6.86 8.42
C GLU A 8 22.22 -7.38 8.81
N MET A 9 21.71 -8.45 8.20
CA MET A 9 20.48 -9.14 8.63
C MET A 9 20.64 -9.79 10.01
N VAL A 10 21.76 -10.48 10.25
CA VAL A 10 22.06 -11.12 11.54
C VAL A 10 22.27 -10.08 12.64
N ARG A 11 22.90 -8.95 12.30
CA ARG A 11 23.10 -7.82 13.21
C ARG A 11 21.80 -7.10 13.55
N ALA A 12 20.91 -6.89 12.59
CA ALA A 12 19.59 -6.29 12.81
C ALA A 12 18.63 -7.22 13.58
N ALA A 13 18.92 -8.53 13.65
CA ALA A 13 18.17 -9.49 14.45
C ALA A 13 18.53 -9.47 15.95
N GLN A 14 19.54 -8.70 16.36
CA GLN A 14 19.80 -8.46 17.78
C GLN A 14 18.69 -7.56 18.36
N PRO A 15 18.10 -7.90 19.51
CA PRO A 15 16.95 -7.19 20.04
C PRO A 15 17.33 -5.77 20.49
N GLU A 16 16.98 -4.78 19.68
CA GLU A 16 16.95 -3.37 20.04
C GLU A 16 15.93 -3.13 21.18
N ARG A 17 16.30 -2.25 22.11
CA ARG A 17 15.54 -1.89 23.32
C ARG A 17 14.11 -1.49 22.98
N SER A 18 13.14 -2.12 23.66
CA SER A 18 11.69 -1.84 23.67
C SER A 18 11.21 -0.80 22.64
N ASN A 19 11.21 -1.18 21.37
CA ASN A 19 10.54 -0.41 20.33
C ASN A 19 9.05 -0.68 20.49
N ILE A 20 8.24 0.35 20.76
CA ILE A 20 6.78 0.22 20.73
C ILE A 20 6.46 -0.33 19.35
N LYS A 21 6.02 -1.59 19.29
CA LYS A 21 5.79 -2.27 18.04
C LYS A 21 4.55 -1.64 17.40
N VAL A 22 4.76 -0.62 16.58
CA VAL A 22 3.70 -0.04 15.77
C VAL A 22 3.24 -1.16 14.85
N GLU A 23 2.02 -1.64 15.07
CA GLU A 23 1.43 -2.67 14.24
C GLU A 23 1.21 -2.07 12.86
N VAL A 24 1.90 -2.62 11.86
CA VAL A 24 1.79 -2.19 10.46
C VAL A 24 0.88 -3.18 9.73
N ALA A 25 0.06 -2.68 8.83
CA ALA A 25 -0.81 -3.49 8.00
C ALA A 25 -0.01 -4.53 7.19
N THR A 26 -0.64 -5.67 6.94
CA THR A 26 0.01 -6.74 6.20
C THR A 26 0.25 -6.33 4.74
N ALA A 27 1.20 -6.98 4.06
CA ALA A 27 1.40 -6.76 2.64
C ALA A 27 0.12 -7.05 1.82
N GLY A 28 -0.70 -8.00 2.27
CA GLY A 28 -1.99 -8.30 1.65
C GLY A 28 -3.00 -7.16 1.80
N ASP A 29 -3.05 -6.50 2.95
CA ASP A 29 -3.90 -5.33 3.16
C ASP A 29 -3.49 -4.15 2.28
N LEU A 30 -2.19 -3.90 2.17
CA LEU A 30 -1.63 -2.84 1.33
C LEU A 30 -1.86 -3.11 -0.16
N GLU A 31 -1.77 -4.36 -0.61
CA GLU A 31 -2.08 -4.71 -2.01
C GLU A 31 -3.56 -4.53 -2.31
N ARG A 32 -4.46 -4.96 -1.41
CA ARG A 32 -5.91 -4.72 -1.55
C ARG A 32 -6.24 -3.23 -1.65
N LEU A 33 -5.63 -2.41 -0.79
CA LEU A 33 -5.79 -0.96 -0.83
C LEU A 33 -5.26 -0.38 -2.15
N THR A 34 -4.07 -0.82 -2.59
CA THR A 34 -3.45 -0.36 -3.84
C THR A 34 -4.34 -0.65 -5.05
N GLN A 35 -4.90 -1.85 -5.15
CA GLN A 35 -5.80 -2.23 -6.24
C GLN A 35 -7.06 -1.39 -6.27
N LEU A 36 -7.66 -1.13 -5.11
CA LEU A 36 -8.89 -0.36 -5.01
C LEU A 36 -8.67 1.13 -5.34
N LEU A 37 -7.53 1.70 -4.91
CA LEU A 37 -7.11 3.05 -5.28
C LEU A 37 -6.81 3.16 -6.77
N LEU A 38 -6.22 2.14 -7.38
CA LEU A 38 -5.99 2.09 -8.82
C LEU A 38 -7.32 2.06 -9.59
N ALA A 39 -8.29 1.25 -9.14
CA ALA A 39 -9.63 1.23 -9.71
C ALA A 39 -10.30 2.61 -9.65
N CYS A 40 -10.27 3.27 -8.48
CA CYS A 40 -10.79 4.63 -8.34
C CYS A 40 -10.09 5.62 -9.29
N ALA A 41 -8.76 5.51 -9.40
CA ALA A 41 -7.96 6.36 -10.27
C ALA A 41 -8.26 6.15 -11.76
N THR A 42 -8.59 4.92 -12.16
CA THR A 42 -9.02 4.60 -13.52
C THR A 42 -10.42 5.12 -13.79
N GLU A 43 -11.39 4.84 -12.92
CA GLU A 43 -12.78 5.31 -13.10
C GLU A 43 -12.91 6.83 -13.07
N SER A 44 -12.10 7.51 -12.25
CA SER A 44 -12.06 8.98 -12.21
C SER A 44 -11.31 9.61 -13.40
N GLY A 45 -10.68 8.81 -14.27
CA GLY A 45 -9.85 9.30 -15.38
C GLY A 45 -8.47 9.82 -14.97
N PHE A 46 -8.10 9.76 -13.68
CA PHE A 46 -6.78 10.15 -13.20
C PHE A 46 -5.65 9.28 -13.77
N VAL A 47 -5.92 8.01 -14.08
CA VAL A 47 -5.01 7.09 -14.77
C VAL A 47 -5.53 6.82 -16.17
N SER A 48 -4.80 7.27 -17.20
CA SER A 48 -5.09 6.95 -18.59
C SER A 48 -4.43 5.63 -19.00
N THR A 49 -5.04 4.90 -19.94
CA THR A 49 -4.60 3.56 -20.40
C THR A 49 -3.12 3.50 -20.79
N GLY A 50 -2.59 4.54 -21.47
CA GLY A 50 -1.17 4.60 -21.87
C GLY A 50 -0.15 4.81 -20.74
N SER A 51 -0.61 5.08 -19.52
CA SER A 51 0.26 5.41 -18.36
C SER A 51 0.08 4.48 -17.16
N ALA A 52 -0.85 3.52 -17.27
CA ALA A 52 -1.31 2.69 -16.17
C ALA A 52 -0.17 1.96 -15.44
N GLY A 53 0.74 1.30 -16.17
CA GLY A 53 1.82 0.53 -15.55
C GLY A 53 2.87 1.37 -14.80
N SER A 54 3.12 2.62 -15.21
CA SER A 54 4.04 3.51 -14.48
C SER A 54 3.38 4.10 -13.23
N ARG A 55 2.11 4.51 -13.36
CA ARG A 55 1.33 5.07 -12.25
C ARG A 55 1.01 4.01 -11.19
N GLU A 56 0.67 2.78 -11.58
CA GLU A 56 0.48 1.64 -10.68
C GLU A 56 1.73 1.39 -9.83
N ARG A 57 2.91 1.24 -10.48
CA ARG A 57 4.17 1.00 -9.76
C ARG A 57 4.51 2.14 -8.80
N LYS A 58 4.20 3.38 -9.17
CA LYS A 58 4.40 4.54 -8.28
C LYS A 58 3.43 4.49 -7.09
N LEU A 59 2.17 4.14 -7.32
CA LEU A 59 1.16 4.01 -6.28
C LEU A 59 1.49 2.89 -5.29
N ARG A 60 1.87 1.70 -5.77
CA ARG A 60 2.30 0.57 -4.92
C ARG A 60 3.48 0.99 -4.04
N ARG A 61 4.51 1.65 -4.62
CA ARG A 61 5.65 2.18 -3.83
C ARG A 61 5.23 3.22 -2.79
N LEU A 62 4.24 4.06 -3.10
CA LEU A 62 3.75 5.07 -2.17
C LEU A 62 3.03 4.41 -1.00
N VAL A 63 2.06 3.52 -1.26
CA VAL A 63 1.29 2.83 -0.22
C VAL A 63 2.20 2.02 0.71
N HIS A 64 3.22 1.35 0.17
CA HIS A 64 4.20 0.62 0.98
C HIS A 64 5.14 1.51 1.81
N ARG A 65 5.31 2.79 1.46
CA ARG A 65 6.17 3.72 2.22
C ARG A 65 5.47 4.32 3.43
N VAL A 66 4.14 4.36 3.43
CA VAL A 66 3.36 5.11 4.44
C VAL A 66 3.22 4.33 5.76
N ASN A 67 3.67 3.07 5.85
CA ASN A 67 3.67 2.26 7.09
C ASN A 67 2.34 2.36 7.86
N LEU A 68 1.22 2.21 7.14
CA LEU A 68 -0.11 2.38 7.69
C LEU A 68 -0.43 1.29 8.71
N PRO A 69 -1.05 1.63 9.86
CA PRO A 69 -1.56 0.62 10.77
C PRO A 69 -2.79 -0.09 10.17
N PRO A 70 -3.11 -1.32 10.60
CA PRO A 70 -4.22 -2.09 10.05
C PRO A 70 -5.56 -1.34 10.07
N ALA A 71 -5.85 -0.61 11.15
CA ALA A 71 -7.09 0.15 11.31
C ALA A 71 -7.26 1.23 10.22
N ASP A 72 -6.20 1.97 9.92
CA ASP A 72 -6.22 3.01 8.90
C ASP A 72 -6.39 2.40 7.50
N VAL A 73 -5.74 1.24 7.23
CA VAL A 73 -5.94 0.54 5.96
C VAL A 73 -7.39 0.09 5.79
N GLN A 74 -8.04 -0.42 6.85
CA GLN A 74 -9.46 -0.78 6.79
C GLN A 74 -10.36 0.43 6.55
N MET A 75 -10.09 1.56 7.21
CA MET A 75 -10.82 2.81 6.97
C MET A 75 -10.68 3.27 5.51
N LEU A 76 -9.44 3.31 5.00
CA LEU A 76 -9.14 3.72 3.64
C LEU A 76 -9.76 2.78 2.59
N LEU A 77 -9.78 1.47 2.87
CA LEU A 77 -10.50 0.50 2.05
C LEU A 77 -11.99 0.82 1.97
N GLY A 78 -12.63 1.14 3.10
CA GLY A 78 -14.04 1.56 3.14
C GLY A 78 -14.29 2.82 2.32
N LEU A 79 -13.47 3.85 2.52
CA LEU A 79 -13.57 5.11 1.78
C LEU A 79 -13.39 4.91 0.28
N ALA A 80 -12.39 4.13 -0.14
CA ALA A 80 -12.14 3.86 -1.54
C ALA A 80 -13.27 3.06 -2.19
N ARG A 81 -13.94 2.14 -1.47
CA ARG A 81 -15.16 1.47 -2.00
C ARG A 81 -16.29 2.47 -2.20
N GLN A 82 -16.49 3.37 -1.25
CA GLN A 82 -17.53 4.39 -1.35
C GLN A 82 -17.28 5.33 -2.52
N ILE A 83 -16.03 5.78 -2.70
CA ILE A 83 -15.62 6.58 -3.86
C ILE A 83 -15.88 5.81 -5.15
N LEU A 84 -15.46 4.55 -5.24
CA LEU A 84 -15.66 3.74 -6.43
C LEU A 84 -17.15 3.56 -6.76
N TRP A 85 -17.98 3.33 -5.74
CA TRP A 85 -19.43 3.26 -5.88
C TRP A 85 -20.02 4.58 -6.40
N SER A 86 -19.58 5.72 -5.86
CA SER A 86 -20.00 7.05 -6.32
C SER A 86 -19.51 7.39 -7.73
N LEU A 87 -18.35 6.87 -8.15
CA LEU A 87 -17.83 7.01 -9.51
C LEU A 87 -18.55 6.11 -10.53
N ARG A 88 -19.23 5.06 -10.07
CA ARG A 88 -20.06 4.17 -10.89
C ARG A 88 -21.55 4.32 -10.55
N PRO A 89 -22.15 5.51 -10.71
CA PRO A 89 -23.57 5.68 -10.42
C PRO A 89 -24.39 4.95 -11.49
N GLY A 90 -24.91 3.77 -11.14
CA GLY A 90 -25.89 3.03 -11.94
C GLY A 90 -25.32 2.24 -13.12
N SER A 91 -24.60 1.15 -12.85
CA SER A 91 -24.69 -0.04 -13.70
C SER A 91 -25.99 -0.78 -13.43
#